data_AF-A0A183HBU3-F1
#
_entry.id   AF-A0A183HBU3-F1
#
_cell.length_a   1.000
_cell.length_b   1.000
_cell.length_c   1.000
_cell.angle_alpha   90.00
_cell.angle_beta   90.00
_cell.angle_gamma   90.00
#
_symmetry.space_group_name_H-M   'P 1'
#
loop_
_entity.id
_entity.type
_entity.pdbx_description
1 polymer ?
#
loop_
_entity_poly.entity_id
_entity_poly.type
_entity_poly.pdbx_seq_one_letter_code
_entity_poly.pdbx_strand_id
1 'polypeptide(L)'
;MKFDSLQNYAHEFYEQSTPYAKIGAVGGIILAFYIPYRYFIARQRKTPIKSDYKQGLVYLYQFPRMKYVPTMSAFCLKMETWLRMADIQYENICSWSVRSLEGTLPFLEYNGKEYPDSALAIRDMTAIFSKESMENHLNDEQKATARAFEAMAENSLEMANIYFRLVEYIDEAIEQLPDNAFGMLTPVWKFLLKKMLTLKVSFYS
;
A
#
# COMPACT_ATOMS: atom_id res chain seq x y z
N MET A 1 -32.64 4.41 -17.97
CA MET A 1 -33.43 5.14 -18.98
C MET A 1 -33.00 6.58 -19.27
N LYS A 2 -32.27 7.31 -18.38
CA LYS A 2 -31.79 8.69 -18.65
C LYS A 2 -30.28 8.79 -18.99
N PHE A 3 -29.52 7.71 -18.75
CA PHE A 3 -28.09 7.64 -19.07
C PHE A 3 -27.84 7.28 -20.54
N ASP A 4 -28.68 6.41 -21.10
CA ASP A 4 -28.57 5.95 -22.50
C ASP A 4 -28.72 7.12 -23.49
N SER A 5 -29.58 8.10 -23.20
CA SER A 5 -29.78 9.28 -24.05
C SER A 5 -28.60 10.26 -24.01
N LEU A 6 -27.90 10.37 -22.87
CA LEU A 6 -26.71 11.22 -22.74
C LEU A 6 -25.50 10.60 -23.44
N GLN A 7 -25.33 9.27 -23.35
CA GLN A 7 -24.29 8.56 -24.09
C GLN A 7 -24.49 8.68 -25.59
N ASN A 8 -25.72 8.48 -26.08
CA ASN A 8 -26.03 8.61 -27.50
C ASN A 8 -25.81 10.03 -28.01
N TYR A 9 -26.24 11.04 -27.26
CA TYR A 9 -26.02 12.45 -27.60
C TYR A 9 -24.52 12.82 -27.62
N ALA A 10 -23.74 12.35 -26.65
CA ALA A 10 -22.29 12.57 -26.63
C ALA A 10 -21.59 11.88 -27.81
N HIS A 11 -22.06 10.70 -28.21
CA HIS A 11 -21.54 9.97 -29.35
C HIS A 11 -21.84 10.69 -30.68
N GLU A 12 -23.08 11.12 -30.90
CA GLU A 12 -23.48 11.88 -32.08
C GLU A 12 -22.73 13.22 -32.18
N PHE A 13 -22.59 13.93 -31.05
CA PHE A 13 -21.82 15.16 -30.98
C PHE A 13 -20.32 14.94 -31.28
N TYR A 14 -19.76 13.83 -30.80
CA TYR A 14 -18.38 13.46 -31.09
C TYR A 14 -18.19 13.12 -32.57
N GLU A 15 -19.10 12.38 -33.20
CA GLU A 15 -19.00 12.05 -34.62
C GLU A 15 -19.07 13.29 -35.52
N GLN A 16 -19.95 14.26 -35.20
CA GLN A 16 -20.11 15.50 -35.96
C GLN A 16 -18.95 16.50 -35.78
N SER A 17 -18.11 16.32 -34.76
CA SER A 17 -17.03 17.27 -34.48
C SER A 17 -15.85 17.14 -35.47
N THR A 18 -15.32 18.29 -35.90
CA THR A 18 -14.17 18.33 -36.83
C THR A 18 -12.90 17.74 -36.17
N PRO A 19 -11.92 17.24 -36.95
CA PRO A 19 -10.70 16.65 -36.39
C PRO A 19 -9.97 17.56 -35.37
N TYR A 20 -9.96 18.88 -35.62
CA TYR A 20 -9.35 19.85 -34.70
C TYR A 20 -10.15 20.04 -33.41
N ALA A 21 -11.48 19.96 -33.46
CA ALA A 21 -12.33 20.03 -32.26
C ALA A 21 -12.12 18.81 -31.36
N LYS A 22 -11.92 17.61 -31.94
CA LYS A 22 -11.57 16.38 -31.19
C LYS A 22 -10.22 16.51 -30.49
N ILE A 23 -9.20 17.00 -31.20
CA ILE A 23 -7.86 17.24 -30.64
C ILE A 23 -7.93 18.27 -29.52
N GLY A 24 -8.69 19.36 -29.70
CA GLY A 24 -8.91 20.38 -28.68
C GLY A 24 -9.60 19.85 -27.43
N ALA A 25 -10.63 19.01 -27.57
CA ALA A 25 -11.33 18.39 -26.44
C ALA A 25 -10.41 17.45 -25.63
N VAL A 26 -9.65 16.59 -26.30
CA VAL A 26 -8.69 15.70 -25.64
C VAL A 26 -7.58 16.51 -24.95
N GLY A 27 -7.03 17.52 -25.62
CA GLY A 27 -6.06 18.44 -25.03
C GLY A 27 -6.61 19.15 -23.78
N GLY A 28 -7.86 19.60 -23.84
CA GLY A 28 -8.57 20.21 -22.71
C GLY A 28 -8.73 19.27 -21.52
N ILE A 29 -9.10 17.99 -21.74
CA ILE A 29 -9.22 16.98 -20.68
C ILE A 29 -7.84 16.70 -20.05
N ILE A 30 -6.79 16.57 -20.86
CA ILE A 30 -5.43 16.35 -20.36
C ILE A 30 -4.98 17.53 -19.49
N LEU A 31 -5.17 18.76 -19.96
CA LEU A 31 -4.81 19.97 -19.23
C LEU A 31 -5.63 20.15 -17.94
N ALA A 32 -6.93 19.87 -17.97
CA ALA A 32 -7.84 20.10 -16.85
C ALA A 32 -7.77 19.01 -15.78
N PHE A 33 -7.54 17.75 -16.16
CA PHE A 33 -7.61 16.61 -15.24
C PHE A 33 -6.28 15.87 -15.11
N TYR A 34 -5.65 15.48 -16.22
CA TYR A 34 -4.44 14.65 -16.16
C TYR A 34 -3.23 15.41 -15.61
N ILE A 35 -2.97 16.65 -16.06
CA ILE A 35 -1.81 17.42 -15.59
C ILE A 35 -1.94 17.76 -14.10
N PRO A 36 -3.08 18.27 -13.58
CA PRO A 36 -3.25 18.47 -12.15
C PRO A 36 -3.14 17.16 -11.38
N TYR A 37 -3.80 16.10 -11.84
CA TYR A 37 -3.69 14.76 -11.24
C TYR A 37 -2.24 14.30 -11.14
N ARG A 38 -1.49 14.36 -12.26
CA ARG A 38 -0.08 13.96 -12.37
C ARG A 38 0.82 14.85 -11.51
N TYR A 39 0.53 16.14 -11.41
CA TYR A 39 1.24 17.08 -10.54
C TYR A 39 1.00 16.78 -9.05
N PHE A 40 -0.23 16.48 -8.65
CA PHE A 40 -0.56 16.13 -7.26
C PHE A 40 0.03 14.77 -6.84
N ILE A 41 0.02 13.76 -7.72
CA ILE A 41 0.61 12.44 -7.41
C ILE A 41 2.14 12.43 -7.51
N ALA A 42 2.75 13.25 -8.38
CA ALA A 42 4.21 13.31 -8.54
C ALA A 42 4.90 14.20 -7.49
N ARG A 43 4.13 14.89 -6.64
CA ARG A 43 4.69 15.74 -5.59
C ARG A 43 5.36 14.87 -4.56
N GLN A 44 6.68 14.95 -4.47
CA GLN A 44 7.42 14.27 -3.41
C GLN A 44 6.93 14.80 -2.06
N ARG A 45 6.55 13.88 -1.19
CA ARG A 45 6.14 14.22 0.16
C ARG A 45 7.35 14.73 0.93
N LYS A 46 7.13 15.70 1.82
CA LYS A 46 8.14 16.07 2.82
C LYS A 46 8.36 14.89 3.78
N THR A 47 9.62 14.66 4.13
CA THR A 47 10.07 13.74 5.17
C THR A 47 10.85 14.52 6.22
N PRO A 48 10.78 14.15 7.51
CA PRO A 48 9.92 13.13 8.13
C PRO A 48 8.41 13.47 8.09
N ILE A 49 7.55 12.46 8.22
CA ILE A 49 6.09 12.66 8.36
C ILE A 49 5.78 13.17 9.75
N LYS A 50 6.43 12.62 10.77
CA LYS A 50 6.26 13.07 12.15
C LYS A 50 7.24 14.21 12.40
N SER A 51 6.71 15.43 12.46
CA SER A 51 7.54 16.63 12.68
C SER A 51 8.10 16.72 14.10
N ASP A 52 7.43 16.12 15.09
CA ASP A 52 7.77 16.09 16.52
C ASP A 52 8.36 14.74 16.94
N TYR A 53 9.20 14.15 16.09
CA TYR A 53 9.79 12.85 16.36
C TYR A 53 10.76 12.89 17.55
N LYS A 54 10.77 11.82 18.35
CA LYS A 54 11.71 11.61 19.46
C LYS A 54 12.96 10.93 18.93
N GLN A 55 14.12 11.48 19.26
CA GLN A 55 15.41 10.88 18.91
C GLN A 55 15.54 9.49 19.56
N GLY A 56 15.99 8.50 18.79
CA GLY A 56 16.18 7.14 19.27
C GLY A 56 14.92 6.26 19.27
N LEU A 57 13.74 6.81 18.94
CA LEU A 57 12.51 6.05 18.80
C LEU A 57 12.24 5.72 17.32
N VAL A 58 11.87 4.48 17.05
CA VAL A 58 11.47 4.05 15.71
C VAL A 58 9.98 4.30 15.52
N TYR A 59 9.60 4.89 14.39
CA TYR A 59 8.21 5.07 14.00
C TYR A 59 7.85 4.08 12.90
N LEU A 60 6.95 3.16 13.21
CA LEU A 60 6.46 2.14 12.28
C LEU A 60 5.19 2.63 11.61
N TYR A 61 5.25 2.85 10.29
CA TYR A 61 4.07 3.17 9.49
C TYR A 61 3.50 1.91 8.87
N GLN A 62 2.22 1.60 9.17
CA GLN A 62 1.54 0.42 8.65
C GLN A 62 0.01 0.62 8.54
N PHE A 63 -0.69 -0.40 8.06
CA PHE A 63 -2.14 -0.39 8.02
C PHE A 63 -2.77 -0.35 9.42
N PRO A 64 -4.00 0.18 9.54
CA PRO A 64 -4.75 0.13 10.79
C PRO A 64 -4.98 -1.29 11.30
N ARG A 65 -5.17 -1.37 12.62
CA ARG A 65 -5.52 -2.63 13.30
C ARG A 65 -6.86 -3.15 12.77
N MET A 66 -6.90 -4.45 12.55
CA MET A 66 -8.10 -5.17 12.14
C MET A 66 -8.76 -5.79 13.37
N LYS A 67 -10.00 -6.27 13.23
CA LYS A 67 -10.76 -6.85 14.35
C LYS A 67 -10.08 -8.07 14.99
N TYR A 68 -9.48 -8.95 14.17
CA TYR A 68 -8.93 -10.23 14.64
C TYR A 68 -7.42 -10.39 14.41
N VAL A 69 -6.81 -9.52 13.60
CA VAL A 69 -5.38 -9.60 13.26
C VAL A 69 -4.70 -8.23 13.45
N PRO A 70 -3.40 -8.20 13.79
CA PRO A 70 -2.69 -6.94 13.98
C PRO A 70 -2.67 -6.05 12.73
N THR A 71 -2.65 -6.63 11.54
CA THR A 71 -2.63 -5.92 10.25
C THR A 71 -3.04 -6.86 9.12
N MET A 72 -3.59 -6.32 8.03
CA MET A 72 -3.94 -7.14 6.85
C MET A 72 -2.74 -7.54 6.01
N SER A 73 -1.67 -6.74 6.01
CA SER A 73 -0.51 -6.95 5.13
C SER A 73 0.52 -7.85 5.79
N ALA A 74 0.97 -8.89 5.08
CA ALA A 74 2.03 -9.78 5.56
C ALA A 74 3.34 -9.02 5.80
N PHE A 75 3.69 -8.06 4.94
CA PHE A 75 4.89 -7.23 5.10
C PHE A 75 4.81 -6.34 6.36
N CYS A 76 3.65 -5.75 6.64
CA CYS A 76 3.42 -4.99 7.88
C CYS A 76 3.63 -5.89 9.11
N LEU A 77 3.09 -7.12 9.06
CA LEU A 77 3.23 -8.09 10.13
C LEU A 77 4.68 -8.55 10.30
N LYS A 78 5.40 -8.80 9.20
CA LYS A 78 6.83 -9.13 9.18
C LYS A 78 7.64 -8.07 9.91
N MET A 79 7.48 -6.80 9.53
CA MET A 79 8.28 -5.72 10.10
C MET A 79 7.95 -5.47 11.58
N GLU A 80 6.68 -5.50 11.96
CA GLU A 80 6.31 -5.36 13.37
C GLU A 80 6.86 -6.52 14.22
N THR A 81 6.77 -7.74 13.70
CA THR A 81 7.29 -8.93 14.40
C THR A 81 8.81 -8.83 14.58
N TRP A 82 9.53 -8.42 13.52
CA TRP A 82 10.97 -8.24 13.59
C TRP A 82 11.37 -7.19 14.65
N LEU A 83 10.71 -6.03 14.68
CA LEU A 83 10.97 -4.99 15.69
C LEU A 83 10.78 -5.50 17.12
N ARG A 84 9.73 -6.29 17.35
CA ARG A 84 9.48 -6.92 18.66
C ARG A 84 10.55 -7.96 19.01
N MET A 85 10.93 -8.81 18.06
CA MET A 85 11.98 -9.82 18.27
C MET A 85 13.36 -9.20 18.52
N ALA A 86 13.64 -8.07 17.87
CA ALA A 86 14.89 -7.33 18.06
C ALA A 86 14.93 -6.50 19.35
N ASP A 87 13.84 -6.47 20.14
CA ASP A 87 13.67 -5.62 21.32
C ASP A 87 13.94 -4.13 21.03
N ILE A 88 13.46 -3.66 19.88
CA ILE A 88 13.56 -2.26 19.46
C ILE A 88 12.28 -1.55 19.87
N GLN A 89 12.42 -0.45 20.62
CA GLN A 89 11.28 0.38 20.99
C GLN A 89 10.72 1.10 19.76
N TYR A 90 9.43 0.96 19.51
CA TYR A 90 8.76 1.57 18.37
C TYR A 90 7.38 2.14 18.71
N GLU A 91 6.97 3.18 18.00
CA GLU A 91 5.62 3.72 18.00
C GLU A 91 4.91 3.35 16.69
N ASN A 92 3.69 2.85 16.79
CA ASN A 92 2.92 2.41 15.64
C ASN A 92 2.02 3.54 15.11
N ILE A 93 2.26 3.95 13.88
CA ILE A 93 1.51 4.98 13.18
C ILE A 93 0.68 4.32 12.08
N CYS A 94 -0.60 4.12 12.38
CA CYS A 94 -1.54 3.47 11.49
C CYS A 94 -2.18 4.45 10.50
N SER A 95 -2.14 4.13 9.21
CA SER A 95 -2.84 4.92 8.18
C SER A 95 -3.21 4.08 6.96
N TRP A 96 -4.37 4.38 6.36
CA TRP A 96 -4.81 3.75 5.11
C TRP A 96 -4.07 4.28 3.88
N SER A 97 -3.71 5.56 3.88
CA SER A 97 -3.27 6.30 2.68
C SER A 97 -1.77 6.64 2.67
N VAL A 98 -1.13 6.67 3.83
CA VAL A 98 0.29 7.01 3.92
C VAL A 98 1.13 5.88 3.31
N ARG A 99 2.10 6.27 2.49
CA ARG A 99 3.11 5.39 1.88
C ARG A 99 4.50 5.99 2.06
N SER A 100 5.53 5.19 1.86
CA SER A 100 6.90 5.67 1.80
C SER A 100 7.13 6.58 0.58
N LEU A 101 8.28 7.23 0.50
CA LEU A 101 8.72 7.95 -0.70
C LEU A 101 8.78 7.06 -1.94
N GLU A 102 8.99 5.76 -1.76
CA GLU A 102 8.98 4.74 -2.82
C GLU A 102 7.58 4.17 -3.08
N GLY A 103 6.57 4.62 -2.35
CA GLY A 103 5.19 4.13 -2.48
C GLY A 103 4.93 2.82 -1.74
N THR A 104 5.89 2.33 -0.96
CA THR A 104 5.78 1.07 -0.20
C THR A 104 5.11 1.27 1.16
N LEU A 105 4.48 0.20 1.64
CA LEU A 105 4.01 0.07 3.02
C LEU A 105 4.23 -1.41 3.41
N PRO A 106 4.81 -1.70 4.58
CA PRO A 106 5.15 -0.76 5.64
C PRO A 106 6.48 -0.02 5.37
N PHE A 107 6.77 1.01 6.16
CA PHE A 107 8.10 1.66 6.20
C PHE A 107 8.40 2.18 7.61
N LEU A 108 9.66 2.51 7.87
CA LEU A 108 10.12 3.07 9.14
C LEU A 108 10.58 4.51 9.00
N GLU A 109 10.44 5.25 10.07
CA GLU A 109 11.11 6.54 10.25
C GLU A 109 11.93 6.49 11.54
N TYR A 110 13.21 6.84 11.44
CA TYR A 110 14.15 6.80 12.55
C TYR A 110 15.09 8.01 12.46
N ASN A 111 15.15 8.80 13.54
CA ASN A 111 15.97 10.02 13.62
C ASN A 111 15.79 10.99 12.44
N GLY A 112 14.54 11.15 11.98
CA GLY A 112 14.20 12.04 10.86
C GLY A 112 14.51 11.49 9.46
N LYS A 113 15.03 10.26 9.36
CA LYS A 113 15.27 9.55 8.10
C LYS A 113 14.24 8.45 7.89
N GLU A 114 13.78 8.32 6.65
CA GLU A 114 12.85 7.27 6.24
C GLU A 114 13.59 6.06 5.67
N TYR A 115 13.07 4.87 5.97
CA TYR A 115 13.56 3.58 5.51
C TYR A 115 12.39 2.84 4.84
N PRO A 116 12.33 2.88 3.50
CA PRO A 116 11.27 2.24 2.73
C PRO A 116 11.48 0.72 2.70
N ASP A 117 10.40 0.01 2.39
CA ASP A 117 10.34 -1.45 2.22
C ASP A 117 10.72 -2.27 3.48
N SER A 118 9.99 -3.36 3.72
CA SER A 118 10.21 -4.17 4.92
C SER A 118 11.58 -4.86 4.93
N ALA A 119 12.09 -5.35 3.80
CA ALA A 119 13.36 -6.08 3.74
C ALA A 119 14.55 -5.13 3.83
N LEU A 120 14.49 -3.99 3.13
CA LEU A 120 15.52 -2.96 3.19
C LEU A 120 15.56 -2.29 4.57
N ALA A 121 14.41 -1.96 5.15
CA ALA A 121 14.35 -1.39 6.49
C ALA A 121 14.90 -2.36 7.54
N ILE A 122 14.58 -3.66 7.49
CA ILE A 122 15.14 -4.66 8.42
C ILE A 122 16.66 -4.76 8.29
N ARG A 123 17.20 -4.78 7.06
CA ARG A 123 18.65 -4.79 6.83
C ARG A 123 19.32 -3.58 7.48
N ASP A 124 18.79 -2.39 7.22
CA ASP A 124 19.39 -1.15 7.71
C ASP A 124 19.27 -1.01 9.22
N MET A 125 18.11 -1.35 9.79
CA MET A 125 17.91 -1.32 11.24
C MET A 125 18.76 -2.37 11.96
N THR A 126 18.97 -3.55 11.36
CA THR A 126 19.89 -4.55 11.91
C THR A 126 21.29 -3.96 12.10
N ALA A 127 21.80 -3.25 11.09
CA ALA A 127 23.11 -2.61 11.16
C ALA A 127 23.14 -1.43 12.16
N ILE A 128 22.10 -0.60 12.18
CA ILE A 128 22.01 0.59 13.05
C ILE A 128 21.94 0.21 14.54
N PHE A 129 21.18 -0.83 14.88
CA PHE A 129 20.98 -1.28 16.26
C PHE A 129 21.91 -2.43 16.66
N SER A 130 22.85 -2.80 15.80
CA SER A 130 23.80 -3.92 15.99
C SER A 130 23.09 -5.22 16.40
N LYS A 131 22.07 -5.60 15.62
CA LYS A 131 21.24 -6.80 15.84
C LYS A 131 21.68 -7.99 14.99
N GLU A 132 22.91 -7.99 14.47
CA GLU A 132 23.46 -9.09 13.69
C GLU A 132 23.47 -10.41 14.49
N SER A 133 23.52 -10.32 15.82
CA SER A 133 23.43 -11.47 16.74
C SER A 133 22.20 -12.34 16.49
N MET A 134 21.12 -11.81 15.92
CA MET A 134 19.91 -12.56 15.58
C MET A 134 20.19 -13.65 14.53
N GLU A 135 21.14 -13.45 13.62
CA GLU A 135 21.49 -14.38 12.56
C GLU A 135 22.89 -14.99 12.72
N ASN A 136 23.68 -14.52 13.70
CA ASN A 136 25.07 -14.98 13.90
C ASN A 136 25.20 -16.45 14.29
N HIS A 137 24.12 -17.08 14.76
CA HIS A 137 24.10 -18.52 15.04
C HIS A 137 23.97 -19.38 13.77
N LEU A 138 23.70 -18.75 12.62
CA LEU A 138 23.54 -19.42 11.33
C LEU A 138 24.86 -19.38 10.54
N ASN A 139 25.22 -20.51 9.93
CA ASN A 139 26.28 -20.57 8.93
C ASN A 139 25.81 -20.03 7.56
N ASP A 140 26.73 -19.87 6.60
CA ASP A 140 26.41 -19.27 5.30
C ASP A 140 25.37 -20.07 4.49
N GLU A 141 25.39 -21.40 4.59
CA GLU A 141 24.41 -22.27 3.93
C GLU A 141 23.01 -22.12 4.53
N GLN A 142 22.93 -22.01 5.86
CA GLN A 142 21.68 -21.77 6.58
C GLN A 142 21.11 -20.39 6.27
N LYS A 143 21.97 -19.36 6.17
CA LYS A 143 21.57 -18.01 5.74
C LYS A 143 21.03 -18.01 4.31
N ALA A 144 21.70 -18.70 3.38
CA ALA A 144 21.24 -18.85 2.02
C ALA A 144 19.89 -19.57 1.95
N THR A 145 19.74 -20.64 2.74
CA THR A 145 18.48 -21.40 2.85
C THR A 145 17.36 -20.52 3.41
N ALA A 146 17.60 -19.79 4.51
CA ALA A 146 16.63 -18.87 5.09
C ALA A 146 16.18 -17.80 4.07
N ARG A 147 17.13 -17.21 3.32
CA ARG A 147 16.83 -16.26 2.25
C ARG A 147 16.00 -16.87 1.13
N ALA A 148 16.23 -18.13 0.76
CA ALA A 148 15.41 -18.82 -0.23
C ALA A 148 13.97 -19.01 0.27
N PHE A 149 13.78 -19.39 1.55
CA PHE A 149 12.45 -19.50 2.16
C PHE A 149 11.74 -18.14 2.28
N GLU A 150 12.44 -17.07 2.66
CA GLU A 150 11.90 -15.72 2.66
C GLU A 150 11.41 -15.32 1.27
N ALA A 151 12.26 -15.48 0.24
CA ALA A 151 11.91 -15.12 -1.13
C ALA A 151 10.72 -15.94 -1.66
N MET A 152 10.64 -17.23 -1.32
CA MET A 152 9.50 -18.08 -1.68
C MET A 152 8.21 -17.64 -0.96
N ALA A 153 8.30 -17.29 0.32
CA ALA A 153 7.15 -16.80 1.08
C ALA A 153 6.64 -15.45 0.53
N GLU A 154 7.54 -14.53 0.23
CA GLU A 154 7.18 -13.19 -0.24
C GLU A 154 6.68 -13.15 -1.69
N ASN A 155 7.24 -13.99 -2.57
CA ASN A 155 6.87 -13.97 -3.99
C ASN A 155 5.77 -14.98 -4.34
N SER A 156 5.75 -16.16 -3.72
CA SER A 156 4.80 -17.23 -4.08
C SER A 156 3.66 -17.34 -3.07
N LEU A 157 3.98 -17.49 -1.78
CA LEU A 157 2.95 -17.68 -0.75
C LEU A 157 2.09 -16.43 -0.58
N GLU A 158 2.68 -15.24 -0.62
CA GLU A 158 1.90 -14.00 -0.53
C GLU A 158 0.95 -13.84 -1.72
N MET A 159 1.32 -14.28 -2.92
CA MET A 159 0.40 -14.26 -4.07
C MET A 159 -0.80 -15.19 -3.86
N ALA A 160 -0.57 -16.40 -3.34
CA ALA A 160 -1.65 -17.31 -2.97
C ALA A 160 -2.52 -16.71 -1.86
N ASN A 161 -1.92 -16.13 -0.83
CA ASN A 161 -2.62 -15.48 0.28
C ASN A 161 -3.49 -14.30 -0.20
N ILE A 162 -2.96 -13.45 -1.10
CA ILE A 162 -3.70 -12.36 -1.74
C ILE A 162 -4.87 -12.92 -2.55
N TYR A 163 -4.65 -13.99 -3.32
CA TYR A 163 -5.71 -14.64 -4.09
C TYR A 163 -6.84 -15.13 -3.17
N PHE A 164 -6.51 -15.91 -2.14
CA PHE A 164 -7.52 -16.38 -1.18
C PHE A 164 -8.28 -15.22 -0.53
N ARG A 165 -7.58 -14.19 -0.05
CA ARG A 165 -8.22 -13.07 0.68
C ARG A 165 -9.03 -12.12 -0.20
N LEU A 166 -8.59 -11.86 -1.43
CA LEU A 166 -9.18 -10.81 -2.28
C LEU A 166 -10.04 -11.36 -3.42
N VAL A 167 -9.94 -12.67 -3.71
CA VAL A 167 -10.74 -13.34 -4.75
C VAL A 167 -11.81 -14.20 -4.11
N GLU A 168 -11.39 -15.17 -3.29
CA GLU A 168 -12.30 -16.18 -2.77
C GLU A 168 -13.08 -15.67 -1.55
N TYR A 169 -12.40 -15.00 -0.61
CA TYR A 169 -12.95 -14.62 0.70
C TYR A 169 -12.99 -13.10 0.91
N ILE A 170 -13.34 -12.35 -0.14
CA ILE A 170 -13.33 -10.88 -0.08
C ILE A 170 -14.38 -10.31 0.88
N ASP A 171 -15.51 -10.98 1.03
CA ASP A 171 -16.58 -10.53 1.92
C ASP A 171 -16.12 -10.64 3.39
N GLU A 172 -15.52 -11.76 3.76
CA GLU A 172 -14.90 -11.95 5.07
C GLU A 172 -13.75 -10.96 5.30
N ALA A 173 -12.92 -10.71 4.30
CA ALA A 173 -11.83 -9.75 4.40
C ALA A 173 -12.34 -8.31 4.65
N ILE A 174 -13.47 -7.94 4.04
CA ILE A 174 -14.11 -6.63 4.23
C ILE A 174 -14.79 -6.53 5.60
N GLU A 175 -15.31 -7.64 6.15
CA GLU A 175 -15.90 -7.67 7.49
C GLU A 175 -14.89 -7.47 8.61
N GLN A 176 -13.64 -7.90 8.38
CA GLN A 176 -12.54 -7.70 9.33
C GLN A 176 -12.17 -6.22 9.49
N LEU A 177 -12.48 -5.38 8.50
CA LEU A 177 -12.21 -3.94 8.57
C LEU A 177 -12.94 -3.33 9.79
N PRO A 178 -12.32 -2.40 10.50
CA PRO A 178 -12.98 -1.70 11.59
C PRO A 178 -14.24 -0.99 11.08
N ASP A 179 -15.31 -0.96 11.88
CA ASP A 179 -16.63 -0.47 11.43
C ASP A 179 -16.62 1.02 11.07
N ASN A 180 -15.62 1.76 11.54
CA ASN A 180 -15.35 3.17 11.25
C ASN A 180 -14.15 3.39 10.31
N ALA A 181 -13.68 2.36 9.59
CA ALA A 181 -12.48 2.42 8.74
C ALA A 181 -12.44 3.63 7.79
N PHE A 182 -13.60 4.04 7.25
CA PHE A 182 -13.75 5.20 6.36
C PHE A 182 -14.79 6.21 6.86
N GLY A 183 -15.01 6.27 8.19
CA GLY A 183 -15.99 7.16 8.80
C GLY A 183 -17.43 6.91 8.33
N MET A 184 -18.22 7.97 8.16
CA MET A 184 -19.62 7.88 7.72
C MET A 184 -19.79 7.24 6.33
N LEU A 185 -18.76 7.29 5.48
CA LEU A 185 -18.79 6.75 4.12
C LEU A 185 -18.34 5.28 4.06
N THR A 186 -18.13 4.61 5.20
CA THR A 186 -17.67 3.21 5.26
C THR A 186 -18.49 2.26 4.39
N PRO A 187 -19.84 2.28 4.37
CA PRO A 187 -20.61 1.36 3.50
C PRO A 187 -20.35 1.59 2.01
N VAL A 188 -20.23 2.85 1.59
CA VAL A 188 -19.97 3.23 0.19
C VAL A 188 -18.55 2.82 -0.21
N TRP A 189 -17.56 3.10 0.65
CA TRP A 189 -16.18 2.70 0.40
C TRP A 189 -15.99 1.19 0.41
N LYS A 190 -16.66 0.44 1.29
CA LYS A 190 -16.66 -1.02 1.28
C LYS A 190 -17.20 -1.58 -0.04
N PHE A 191 -18.30 -1.03 -0.54
CA PHE A 191 -18.86 -1.40 -1.85
C PHE A 191 -17.90 -1.10 -3.01
N LEU A 192 -17.29 0.10 -3.03
CA LEU A 192 -16.33 0.48 -4.06
C LEU A 192 -15.05 -0.36 -4.00
N LEU A 193 -14.53 -0.64 -2.80
CA LEU A 193 -13.38 -1.52 -2.59
C LEU A 193 -13.65 -2.92 -3.12
N LYS A 194 -14.81 -3.51 -2.78
CA LYS A 194 -15.23 -4.81 -3.31
C LYS A 194 -15.18 -4.79 -4.83
N LYS A 195 -15.85 -3.83 -5.46
CA LYS A 195 -15.93 -3.73 -6.93
C LYS A 195 -14.56 -3.54 -7.58
N MET A 196 -13.70 -2.69 -7.00
CA MET A 196 -12.36 -2.43 -7.54
C MET A 196 -11.43 -3.64 -7.43
N LEU A 197 -11.51 -4.37 -6.32
CA LEU A 197 -10.71 -5.57 -6.07
C LEU A 197 -11.15 -6.74 -6.95
N THR A 198 -12.46 -7.00 -7.08
CA THR A 198 -12.97 -8.05 -7.97
C THR A 198 -12.63 -7.77 -9.44
N LEU A 199 -12.64 -6.50 -9.88
CA LEU A 199 -12.24 -6.13 -11.24
C LEU A 199 -10.76 -6.39 -11.50
N LYS A 200 -9.86 -6.04 -10.57
CA LYS A 200 -8.41 -6.30 -10.74
C LYS A 200 -8.09 -7.78 -10.92
N VAL A 201 -8.83 -8.65 -10.25
CA VAL A 201 -8.63 -10.10 -10.30
C VAL A 201 -9.02 -10.67 -11.66
N SER A 202 -10.12 -10.19 -12.25
CA SER A 202 -10.58 -10.62 -13.58
C SER A 202 -9.61 -10.26 -14.73
N PHE A 203 -8.63 -9.39 -14.49
CA PHE A 203 -7.58 -9.05 -15.47
C PHE A 203 -6.35 -9.98 -15.40
N TYR A 204 -6.24 -10.81 -14.36
CA TYR A 204 -5.15 -11.79 -14.19
C TYR A 204 -5.60 -13.25 -14.41
N SER A 205 -6.88 -13.46 -14.72
CA SER A 205 -7.48 -14.74 -15.11
C SER A 205 -7.59 -14.89 -16.62
#